data_AF-A0A6N9JS36-F1
#
_entry.id   AF-A0A6N9JS36-F1
#
_cell.length_a   1.000
_cell.length_b   1.000
_cell.length_c   1.000
_cell.angle_alpha   90.00
_cell.angle_beta   90.00
_cell.angle_gamma   90.00
#
_symmetry.space_group_name_H-M   'P 1'
#
loop_
_entity.id
_entity.type
_entity.pdbx_description
1 polymer ?
#
loop_
_entity_poly.entity_id
_entity_poly.type
_entity_poly.pdbx_seq_one_letter_code
_entity_poly.pdbx_strand_id
1 'polypeptide(L)'
;MSERIKKLRKVLDLTQQKFADKLGVKRNTVGQWECGINRLTDQVIFSICREFDVNETWLRTGEGDIFVQRSPEEEVGYYVEDLLEYDGNGNAFYDAIIEMMKTYHSLDDKSKTVIREYFKNVADGIKNKEEKA
;
A
#
# COMPACT_ATOMS: atom_id res chain seq x y z
N MET A 1 23.28 -7.93 1.79
CA MET A 1 22.28 -6.92 1.38
C MET A 1 22.10 -6.86 -0.13
N SER A 2 23.17 -6.84 -0.93
CA SER A 2 23.12 -6.87 -2.41
C SER A 2 22.19 -7.96 -2.99
N GLU A 3 22.35 -9.20 -2.54
CA GLU A 3 21.47 -10.32 -2.96
C GLU A 3 20.01 -10.12 -2.57
N ARG A 4 19.73 -9.43 -1.46
CA ARG A 4 18.35 -9.13 -1.04
C ARG A 4 17.71 -8.06 -1.91
N ILE A 5 18.46 -7.07 -2.39
CA ILE A 5 17.96 -6.10 -3.39
C ILE A 5 17.58 -6.81 -4.67
N LYS A 6 18.47 -7.69 -5.16
CA LYS A 6 18.21 -8.49 -6.37
C LYS A 6 17.00 -9.40 -6.19
N LYS A 7 16.88 -10.05 -5.02
CA LYS A 7 15.73 -10.90 -4.67
C LYS A 7 14.44 -10.08 -4.63
N LEU A 8 14.42 -8.96 -3.92
CA LEU A 8 13.28 -8.04 -3.85
C LEU A 8 12.80 -7.63 -5.24
N ARG A 9 13.71 -7.10 -6.08
CA ARG A 9 13.37 -6.68 -7.43
C ARG A 9 12.75 -7.81 -8.27
N LYS A 10 13.28 -9.02 -8.11
CA LYS A 10 12.77 -10.21 -8.83
C LYS A 10 11.41 -10.67 -8.32
N VAL A 11 11.16 -10.60 -7.01
CA VAL A 11 9.83 -10.91 -6.42
C VAL A 11 8.78 -9.92 -6.91
N LEU A 12 9.14 -8.65 -7.08
CA LEU A 12 8.28 -7.60 -7.66
C LEU A 12 8.11 -7.71 -9.19
N ASP A 13 8.76 -8.67 -9.84
CA ASP A 13 8.83 -8.82 -11.31
C ASP A 13 9.27 -7.54 -12.06
N LEU A 14 10.24 -6.82 -11.49
CA LEU A 14 10.74 -5.56 -12.07
C LEU A 14 12.08 -5.77 -12.80
N THR A 15 12.24 -5.03 -13.90
CA THR A 15 13.57 -4.84 -14.50
C THR A 15 14.38 -3.87 -13.64
N GLN A 16 15.72 -3.89 -13.75
CA GLN A 16 16.58 -2.93 -13.04
C GLN A 16 16.22 -1.47 -13.37
N GLN A 17 15.75 -1.21 -14.60
CA GLN A 17 15.31 0.11 -15.02
C GLN A 17 14.05 0.53 -14.28
N LYS A 18 12.98 -0.28 -14.31
CA LYS A 18 11.72 0.02 -13.62
C LYS A 18 11.91 0.21 -12.10
N PHE A 19 12.78 -0.60 -11.50
CA PHE A 19 13.12 -0.46 -10.08
C PHE A 19 13.85 0.86 -9.79
N ALA A 20 14.77 1.27 -10.68
CA ALA A 20 15.48 2.54 -10.56
C ALA A 20 14.55 3.75 -10.74
N ASP A 21 13.63 3.68 -11.72
CA ASP A 21 12.68 4.73 -12.02
C ASP A 21 11.77 5.03 -10.81
N LYS A 22 11.26 3.98 -10.15
CA LYS A 22 10.46 4.10 -8.92
C LYS A 22 11.21 4.75 -7.76
N LEU A 23 12.53 4.54 -7.68
CA LEU A 23 13.37 5.10 -6.63
C LEU A 23 13.99 6.46 -7.01
N GLY A 24 13.73 6.98 -8.21
CA GLY A 24 14.34 8.22 -8.69
C GLY A 24 15.86 8.16 -8.87
N VAL A 25 16.41 6.97 -9.13
CA VAL A 25 17.86 6.76 -9.34
C VAL A 25 18.18 6.26 -10.74
N LYS A 26 19.46 6.25 -11.12
CA LYS A 26 19.90 5.69 -12.41
C LYS A 26 19.90 4.17 -12.34
N ARG A 27 19.58 3.49 -13.46
CA ARG A 27 19.67 2.02 -13.59
C ARG A 27 21.01 1.45 -13.14
N ASN A 28 22.11 2.12 -13.50
CA ASN A 28 23.46 1.68 -13.11
C ASN A 28 23.63 1.64 -11.58
N THR A 29 23.01 2.56 -10.84
CA THR A 29 23.04 2.59 -9.39
C THR A 29 22.43 1.31 -8.80
N VAL A 30 21.28 0.87 -9.33
CA VAL A 30 20.66 -0.41 -8.94
C VAL A 30 21.57 -1.60 -9.27
N GLY A 31 22.20 -1.59 -10.46
CA GLY A 31 23.17 -2.62 -10.83
C GLY A 31 24.36 -2.70 -9.86
N GLN A 32 24.91 -1.55 -9.46
CA GLN A 32 26.00 -1.48 -8.48
C GLN A 32 25.59 -1.99 -7.09
N TRP A 33 24.36 -1.73 -6.66
CA TRP A 33 23.82 -2.28 -5.42
C TRP A 33 23.68 -3.80 -5.47
N GLU A 34 23.12 -4.34 -6.56
CA GLU A 34 22.94 -5.79 -6.75
C GLU A 34 24.27 -6.54 -6.86
N CYS A 35 25.31 -5.89 -7.40
CA CYS A 35 26.66 -6.45 -7.46
C CYS A 35 27.47 -6.23 -6.17
N GLY A 36 26.92 -5.53 -5.17
CA GLY A 36 27.62 -5.22 -3.91
C GLY A 36 28.79 -4.25 -4.05
N ILE A 37 28.88 -3.54 -5.18
CA ILE A 37 29.94 -2.54 -5.43
C ILE A 37 29.72 -1.33 -4.51
N ASN A 38 28.48 -0.83 -4.46
CA ASN A 38 28.10 0.29 -3.62
C ASN A 38 27.17 -0.19 -2.51
N ARG A 39 27.43 0.27 -1.28
CA ARG A 39 26.51 0.09 -0.16
C ARG A 39 25.32 1.04 -0.30
N LEU A 40 24.15 0.60 0.16
CA LEU A 40 23.01 1.48 0.31
C LEU A 40 23.25 2.41 1.51
N THR A 41 22.86 3.67 1.35
CA THR A 41 22.74 4.59 2.49
C THR A 41 21.42 4.35 3.22
N ASP A 42 21.30 4.80 4.46
CA ASP A 42 20.04 4.68 5.20
C ASP A 42 18.88 5.40 4.50
N GLN A 43 19.15 6.52 3.82
CA GLN A 43 18.15 7.22 3.01
C GLN A 43 17.62 6.35 1.86
N VAL A 44 18.49 5.59 1.18
CA VAL A 44 18.08 4.67 0.11
C VAL A 44 17.30 3.50 0.69
N ILE A 45 17.73 2.95 1.83
CA ILE A 45 17.02 1.87 2.52
C ILE A 45 15.61 2.32 2.87
N PHE A 46 15.45 3.48 3.50
CA PHE A 46 14.16 4.07 3.82
C PHE A 46 13.28 4.25 2.58
N SER A 47 13.86 4.76 1.48
CA SER A 47 13.14 4.96 0.22
C SER A 47 12.62 3.63 -0.36
N ILE A 48 13.42 2.57 -0.29
CA ILE A 48 13.02 1.23 -0.73
C ILE A 48 11.92 0.66 0.14
N CYS A 49 12.03 0.78 1.46
CA CYS A 49 11.00 0.32 2.39
C CYS A 49 9.66 1.00 2.12
N ARG A 50 9.66 2.33 1.92
CA ARG A 50 8.45 3.11 1.66
C ARG A 50 7.81 2.83 0.29
N GLU A 51 8.63 2.72 -0.77
CA GLU A 51 8.12 2.58 -2.15
C GLU A 51 7.57 1.18 -2.45
N PHE A 52 8.03 0.16 -1.73
CA PHE A 52 7.73 -1.24 -2.02
C PHE A 52 7.15 -2.01 -0.83
N ASP A 53 6.78 -1.33 0.25
CA ASP A 53 6.28 -1.92 1.49
C ASP A 53 7.19 -3.04 2.03
N VAL A 54 8.50 -2.80 1.99
CA VAL A 54 9.52 -3.79 2.38
C VAL A 54 9.81 -3.69 3.86
N ASN A 55 9.88 -4.84 4.52
CA ASN A 55 10.32 -4.93 5.91
C ASN A 55 11.81 -4.56 6.01
N GLU A 56 12.10 -3.47 6.72
CA GLU A 56 13.48 -2.96 6.87
C GLU A 56 14.40 -3.97 7.57
N THR A 57 13.90 -4.69 8.57
CA THR A 57 14.63 -5.75 9.27
C THR A 57 15.06 -6.81 8.28
N TRP A 58 14.14 -7.28 7.43
CA TRP A 58 14.47 -8.24 6.38
C TRP A 58 15.52 -7.68 5.40
N LEU A 59 15.38 -6.42 4.98
CA LEU A 59 16.34 -5.83 4.04
C LEU A 59 17.75 -5.72 4.65
N ARG A 60 17.85 -5.40 5.94
CA ARG A 60 19.13 -5.25 6.67
C ARG A 60 19.75 -6.56 7.10
N THR A 61 18.99 -7.45 7.73
CA THR A 61 19.49 -8.69 8.34
C THR A 61 19.20 -9.91 7.47
N GLY A 62 18.04 -9.93 6.81
CA GLY A 62 17.51 -11.09 6.08
C GLY A 62 16.50 -11.89 6.88
N GLU A 63 16.14 -11.43 8.06
CA GLU A 63 15.20 -12.08 8.98
C GLU A 63 13.78 -11.54 8.77
N GLY A 64 12.79 -12.43 8.90
CA GLY A 64 11.37 -12.09 8.69
C GLY A 64 10.94 -12.15 7.22
N ASP A 65 9.73 -11.66 6.96
CA ASP A 65 9.15 -11.61 5.62
C ASP A 65 9.69 -10.44 4.80
N ILE A 66 9.66 -10.58 3.47
CA ILE A 66 10.14 -9.54 2.52
C ILE A 66 9.30 -8.27 2.66
N PHE A 67 7.99 -8.44 2.71
CA PHE A 67 7.03 -7.35 2.77
C PHE A 67 6.52 -7.16 4.19
N VAL A 68 6.15 -5.93 4.51
CA VAL A 68 5.40 -5.63 5.72
C VAL A 68 4.04 -6.31 5.58
N GLN A 69 3.76 -7.26 6.48
CA GLN A 69 2.43 -7.81 6.65
C GLN A 69 1.61 -6.74 7.39
N ARG A 70 0.99 -5.83 6.64
CA ARG A 70 0.01 -4.93 7.26
C ARG A 70 -1.19 -5.77 7.66
N SER A 71 -1.57 -5.70 8.93
CA SER A 71 -2.87 -6.24 9.30
C SER A 71 -3.96 -5.43 8.59
N PRO A 72 -5.16 -6.00 8.36
CA PRO A 72 -6.28 -5.24 7.82
C PRO A 72 -6.55 -3.96 8.61
N GLU A 73 -6.29 -3.97 9.92
CA GLU A 73 -6.41 -2.78 10.78
C GLU A 73 -5.35 -1.71 10.49
N GLU A 74 -4.11 -2.09 10.21
CA GLU A 74 -3.02 -1.14 9.87
C GLU A 74 -3.23 -0.51 8.50
N GLU A 75 -3.75 -1.27 7.54
CA GLU A 75 -4.13 -0.74 6.22
C GLU A 75 -5.29 0.26 6.34
N VAL A 76 -6.34 -0.09 7.06
CA VAL A 76 -7.45 0.83 7.33
C VAL A 76 -6.97 2.06 8.10
N GLY A 77 -6.07 1.88 9.06
CA GLY A 77 -5.47 2.96 9.84
C GLY A 77 -4.81 4.03 8.98
N TYR A 78 -4.03 3.63 7.97
CA TYR A 78 -3.41 4.55 7.02
C TYR A 78 -4.42 5.42 6.27
N TYR A 79 -5.48 4.80 5.73
CA TYR A 79 -6.52 5.56 5.00
C TYR A 79 -7.35 6.46 5.93
N VAL A 80 -7.57 6.04 7.17
CA VAL A 80 -8.25 6.86 8.18
C VAL A 80 -7.39 8.06 8.58
N GLU A 81 -6.08 7.87 8.76
CA GLU A 81 -5.14 8.96 9.05
C GLU A 81 -5.14 10.01 7.93
N ASP A 82 -5.03 9.58 6.68
CA ASP A 82 -5.09 10.47 5.52
C ASP A 82 -6.43 11.24 5.42
N LEU A 83 -7.55 10.59 5.78
CA LEU A 83 -8.85 11.26 5.85
C LEU A 83 -8.96 12.27 7.02
N LEU A 84 -8.26 12.02 8.13
CA LEU A 84 -8.23 12.92 9.29
C LEU A 84 -7.39 14.18 9.03
N GLU A 85 -6.35 14.08 8.20
CA GLU A 85 -5.52 15.22 7.79
C GLU A 85 -6.20 16.14 6.78
N TYR A 86 -7.31 15.70 6.17
CA TYR A 86 -8.06 16.47 5.19
C TYR A 86 -8.74 17.70 5.80
N ASP A 87 -8.43 18.88 5.26
CA ASP A 87 -8.92 20.18 5.76
C ASP A 87 -10.30 20.60 5.21
N GLY A 88 -10.93 19.76 4.39
CA GLY A 88 -12.22 20.04 3.77
C GLY A 88 -12.17 20.79 2.44
N ASN A 89 -11.00 20.96 1.81
CA ASN A 89 -10.88 21.66 0.52
C ASN A 89 -10.18 20.82 -0.56
N GLY A 90 -10.78 20.81 -1.76
CA GLY A 90 -10.11 20.36 -2.98
C GLY A 90 -10.11 18.84 -3.23
N ASN A 91 -10.77 18.04 -2.39
CA ASN A 91 -10.94 16.60 -2.60
C ASN A 91 -12.43 16.19 -2.49
N ALA A 92 -13.13 16.27 -3.63
CA ALA A 92 -14.56 15.93 -3.73
C ALA A 92 -14.88 14.48 -3.34
N PHE A 93 -13.90 13.57 -3.43
CA PHE A 93 -14.07 12.19 -2.98
C PHE A 93 -14.08 12.09 -1.45
N TYR A 94 -13.18 12.81 -0.77
CA TYR A 94 -13.14 12.83 0.69
C TYR A 94 -14.35 13.55 1.27
N ASP A 95 -14.78 14.63 0.62
CA ASP A 95 -16.05 15.31 0.94
C ASP A 95 -17.23 14.33 0.89
N ALA A 96 -17.32 13.54 -0.19
CA ALA A 96 -18.39 12.56 -0.36
C ALA A 96 -18.35 11.47 0.72
N ILE A 97 -17.17 10.92 1.05
CA ILE A 97 -17.02 9.93 2.12
C ILE A 97 -17.51 10.50 3.45
N ILE A 98 -17.08 11.70 3.81
CA ILE A 98 -17.45 12.37 5.07
C ILE A 98 -18.95 12.60 5.13
N GLU A 99 -19.56 13.13 4.06
CA GLU A 99 -21.01 13.37 4.02
C GLU A 99 -21.83 12.07 4.02
N MET A 100 -21.36 11.01 3.36
CA MET A 100 -21.96 9.68 3.45
C MET A 100 -21.95 9.16 4.89
N MET A 101 -20.83 9.30 5.61
CA MET A 101 -20.73 8.86 7.01
C MET A 101 -21.66 9.65 7.94
N LYS A 102 -21.72 10.99 7.78
CA LYS A 102 -22.63 11.86 8.55
C LYS A 102 -24.09 11.48 8.30
N THR A 103 -24.46 11.35 7.02
CA THR A 103 -25.81 10.95 6.61
C THR A 103 -26.16 9.61 7.22
N TYR A 104 -25.30 8.60 7.07
CA TYR A 104 -25.53 7.28 7.63
C TYR A 104 -25.72 7.30 9.16
N HIS A 105 -24.93 8.07 9.91
CA HIS A 105 -25.08 8.19 11.36
C HIS A 105 -26.41 8.83 11.77
N SER A 106 -26.91 9.78 10.97
CA SER A 106 -28.17 10.49 11.22
C SER A 106 -29.43 9.66 10.99
N LEU A 107 -29.32 8.52 10.28
CA LEU A 107 -30.45 7.65 9.98
C LEU A 107 -30.93 6.86 11.19
N ASP A 108 -32.20 6.46 11.15
CA ASP A 108 -32.78 5.50 12.09
C ASP A 108 -32.26 4.08 11.86
N ASP A 109 -32.43 3.21 12.86
CA ASP A 109 -31.89 1.85 12.84
C ASP A 109 -32.44 0.98 11.71
N LYS A 110 -33.71 1.18 11.33
CA LYS A 110 -34.33 0.44 10.22
C LYS A 110 -33.69 0.86 8.91
N SER A 111 -33.53 2.17 8.68
CA SER A 111 -32.85 2.69 7.49
C SER A 111 -31.39 2.26 7.40
N LYS A 112 -30.65 2.30 8.52
CA LYS A 112 -29.27 1.78 8.59
C LYS A 112 -29.21 0.30 8.22
N THR A 113 -30.16 -0.50 8.69
CA THR A 113 -30.24 -1.94 8.38
C THR A 113 -30.43 -2.18 6.89
N VAL A 114 -31.37 -1.49 6.25
CA VAL A 114 -31.61 -1.60 4.80
C VAL A 114 -30.35 -1.25 4.01
N ILE A 115 -29.64 -0.18 4.40
CA ILE A 115 -28.39 0.22 3.73
C ILE A 115 -27.31 -0.85 3.88
N ARG A 116 -27.12 -1.41 5.08
CA ARG A 116 -26.14 -2.50 5.30
C ARG A 116 -26.45 -3.73 4.43
N GLU A 117 -27.73 -4.11 4.35
CA GLU A 117 -28.17 -5.24 3.53
C GLU A 117 -27.94 -4.99 2.04
N TYR A 118 -28.23 -3.77 1.57
CA TYR A 118 -27.94 -3.37 0.19
C TYR A 118 -26.45 -3.51 -0.12
N PHE A 119 -25.57 -2.91 0.69
CA PHE A 119 -24.12 -2.99 0.48
C PHE A 119 -23.59 -4.42 0.56
N LYS A 120 -24.13 -5.25 1.46
CA LYS A 120 -23.80 -6.67 1.52
C LYS A 120 -24.12 -7.38 0.20
N ASN A 121 -25.34 -7.18 -0.33
CA ASN A 121 -25.75 -7.81 -1.59
C ASN A 121 -24.89 -7.34 -2.77
N VAL A 122 -24.51 -6.06 -2.81
CA VAL A 122 -23.59 -5.53 -3.84
C VAL A 122 -22.21 -6.20 -3.72
N ALA A 123 -21.65 -6.30 -2.52
CA ALA A 123 -20.35 -6.92 -2.28
C ALA A 123 -20.34 -8.41 -2.66
N ASP A 124 -21.39 -9.15 -2.30
CA ASP A 124 -21.55 -10.55 -2.67
C ASP A 124 -21.65 -10.72 -4.19
N GLY A 125 -22.33 -9.79 -4.87
CA GLY A 125 -22.41 -9.76 -6.34
C GLY A 125 -21.07 -9.53 -7.05
N ILE A 126 -20.13 -8.81 -6.43
CA ILE A 126 -18.77 -8.58 -6.98
C ILE A 126 -17.92 -9.85 -6.84
N LYS A 127 -17.87 -10.45 -5.64
CA LYS A 127 -17.10 -11.68 -5.37
C LYS A 127 -17.50 -12.82 -6.31
N ASN A 128 -18.80 -13.01 -6.52
CA ASN A 128 -19.33 -14.05 -7.40
C ASN A 128 -18.95 -13.87 -8.89
N LYS A 129 -18.54 -12.68 -9.32
CA LYS A 129 -18.05 -12.43 -10.69
C LYS A 129 -16.56 -12.72 -10.81
N GLU A 130 -15.77 -12.45 -9.78
CA GLU A 130 -14.33 -12.72 -9.75
C GLU A 130 -14.02 -14.22 -9.69
N GLU A 131 -14.84 -15.02 -9.00
CA GLU A 131 -14.70 -16.48 -8.95
C GLU A 131 -15.05 -17.21 -10.27
N LYS A 132 -15.67 -16.50 -11.22
CA LYS A 132 -16.11 -17.06 -12.50
C LYS A 132 -15.26 -16.62 -13.69
N ALA A 133 -14.27 -15.76 -13.48
CA ALA A 133 -13.35 -15.25 -14.50
C ALA A 133 -12.01 -16.00 -14.43
#